data_AF-A0A919L5I7-F1
#
_entry.id   AF-A0A919L5I7-F1
#
_cell.length_a   1.000
_cell.length_b   1.000
_cell.length_c   1.000
_cell.angle_alpha   90.00
_cell.angle_beta   90.00
_cell.angle_gamma   90.00
#
_symmetry.space_group_name_H-M   'P 1'
#
loop_
_entity.id
_entity.type
_entity.pdbx_description
1 polymer ?
#
loop_
_entity_poly.entity_id
_entity_poly.type
_entity_poly.pdbx_seq_one_letter_code
_entity_poly.pdbx_strand_id
1 'polypeptide(L)' 'MGAAGARLRSAFAGAPRGSIFDGALLVLDSAQAAEATEILGARRVIPVHCASRGHFTEGRDDVTAAFTAAGMADRLE' A
#
# COMPACT_ATOMS: atom_id res chain seq x y z
N MET A 1 -0.80 26.82 16.41
CA MET A 1 -0.37 25.40 16.44
C MET A 1 -1.59 24.53 16.18
N GLY A 2 -2.00 24.43 14.91
CA GLY A 2 -3.27 23.79 14.53
C GLY A 2 -3.04 22.31 14.28
N ALA A 3 -3.84 21.46 14.92
CA ALA A 3 -3.93 20.05 14.58
C ALA A 3 -4.41 19.95 13.13
N ALA A 4 -3.49 19.69 12.20
CA ALA A 4 -3.87 19.15 10.90
C ALA A 4 -4.42 17.75 11.18
N GLY A 5 -5.75 17.67 11.34
CA GLY A 5 -6.50 16.44 11.56
C GLY A 5 -6.05 15.39 10.55
N ALA A 6 -5.84 14.17 11.05
CA ALA A 6 -5.35 13.04 10.28
C ALA A 6 -6.20 12.83 9.02
N ARG A 7 -5.73 13.34 7.87
CA ARG A 7 -6.26 12.95 6.58
C ARG A 7 -5.69 11.57 6.30
N LEU A 8 -6.47 10.56 6.68
CA LEU A 8 -6.26 9.18 6.29
C LEU A 8 -5.94 9.12 4.79
N ARG A 9 -4.87 8.43 4.40
CA ARG A 9 -4.52 8.24 2.99
C ARG A 9 -4.74 6.76 2.67
N SER A 10 -5.54 6.47 1.65
CA SER A 10 -5.63 5.12 1.11
C SER A 10 -4.38 4.82 0.30
N ALA A 11 -3.83 3.61 0.47
CA ALA A 11 -2.79 3.09 -0.41
C ALA A 11 -3.37 1.94 -1.22
N PHE A 12 -3.26 2.04 -2.54
CA PHE A 12 -3.61 0.96 -3.44
C PHE A 12 -2.39 0.03 -3.53
N ALA A 13 -2.54 -1.19 -3.01
CA ALA A 13 -1.51 -2.23 -3.01
C ALA A 13 -2.13 -3.55 -3.48
N GLY A 14 -1.34 -4.49 -3.99
CA GLY A 14 -1.83 -5.80 -4.45
C GLY A 14 -1.17 -6.31 -5.74
N ALA A 15 -0.25 -5.52 -6.30
CA ALA A 15 0.58 -5.90 -7.44
C ALA A 15 -0.15 -6.63 -8.60
N PRO A 16 -1.35 -6.19 -9.03
CA PRO A 16 -2.05 -6.82 -10.13
C PRO A 16 -1.25 -6.63 -11.42
N ARG A 17 -1.20 -7.69 -12.22
CA ARG A 17 -0.61 -7.71 -13.57
C ARG A 17 -1.64 -8.21 -14.55
N GLY A 18 -1.55 -7.77 -15.80
CA GLY A 18 -2.48 -8.15 -16.86
C GLY A 18 -1.78 -8.27 -18.21
N SER A 19 -2.54 -8.60 -19.25
CA SER A 19 -2.04 -8.69 -20.63
C SER A 19 -1.81 -7.33 -21.29
N ILE A 20 -1.97 -6.24 -20.56
CA ILE A 20 -1.70 -4.87 -20.99
C ILE A 20 -0.40 -4.38 -20.34
N PHE A 21 0.25 -3.39 -20.95
CA PHE A 21 1.53 -2.84 -20.47
C PHE A 21 2.63 -3.89 -20.25
N ASP A 22 2.69 -4.91 -21.13
CA ASP A 22 3.73 -5.95 -21.10
C ASP A 22 3.88 -6.67 -19.74
N GLY A 23 2.77 -6.85 -19.01
CA GLY A 23 2.78 -7.50 -17.70
C GLY A 23 3.32 -6.62 -16.57
N ALA A 24 3.49 -5.31 -16.80
CA ALA A 24 3.85 -4.37 -15.76
C ALA A 24 2.80 -4.29 -14.64
N LEU A 25 3.23 -3.76 -13.50
CA LEU A 25 2.36 -3.46 -12.37
C LEU A 25 1.29 -2.44 -12.78
N LEU A 26 0.02 -2.78 -12.57
CA LEU A 26 -1.10 -1.86 -12.82
C LEU A 26 -1.40 -0.97 -11.59
N VAL A 27 -0.97 -1.43 -10.43
CA VAL A 27 -1.05 -0.77 -9.12
C VAL A 27 0.23 -1.10 -8.37
N LEU A 28 0.60 -0.26 -7.40
CA LEU A 28 1.78 -0.47 -6.56
C LEU A 28 1.80 -1.88 -5.96
N ASP A 29 2.99 -2.44 -5.86
CA ASP A 29 3.24 -3.54 -4.93
C ASP A 29 3.36 -3.02 -3.48
N SER A 30 3.50 -3.94 -2.54
CA SER A 30 3.51 -3.66 -1.10
C SER A 30 4.74 -2.84 -0.69
N ALA A 31 5.88 -3.04 -1.36
CA ALA A 31 7.10 -2.28 -1.11
C ALA A 31 6.96 -0.83 -1.62
N GLN A 32 6.45 -0.65 -2.84
CA GLN A 32 6.15 0.65 -3.41
C GLN A 32 5.08 1.41 -2.61
N ALA A 33 4.11 0.70 -2.01
CA ALA A 33 3.12 1.31 -1.12
C ALA A 33 3.76 1.83 0.19
N ALA A 34 4.74 1.10 0.75
CA ALA A 34 5.51 1.57 1.90
C ALA A 34 6.39 2.79 1.54
N GLU A 35 7.06 2.76 0.39
CA GLU A 35 7.85 3.89 -0.13
C GLU A 35 6.97 5.14 -0.34
N ALA A 36 5.82 4.98 -1.00
CA ALA A 36 4.87 6.08 -1.19
C ALA A 36 4.37 6.65 0.15
N THR A 37 4.18 5.80 1.16
CA THR A 37 3.79 6.22 2.51
C THR A 37 4.85 7.11 3.16
N GLU A 38 6.12 6.75 2.99
CA GLU A 38 7.26 7.54 3.47
C GLU A 38 7.33 8.90 2.75
N ILE A 39 7.31 8.89 1.41
CA ILE A 39 7.38 10.10 0.58
C ILE A 39 6.24 11.08 0.92
N LEU A 40 5.03 10.56 1.11
CA LEU A 40 3.85 11.38 1.40
C LEU A 40 3.72 11.80 2.87
N GLY A 41 4.60 11.30 3.75
CA GLY A 41 4.53 11.54 5.19
C GLY A 41 3.21 11.08 5.81
N ALA A 42 2.60 10.01 5.28
CA ALA A 42 1.30 9.55 5.72
C ALA A 42 1.42 8.88 7.10
N ARG A 43 0.66 9.38 8.09
CA ARG A 43 0.68 8.84 9.46
C ARG A 43 -0.27 7.67 9.67
N ARG A 44 -1.23 7.47 8.76
CA ARG A 44 -2.23 6.41 8.77
C ARG A 44 -2.55 6.00 7.34
N VAL A 45 -2.57 4.70 7.09
CA VAL A 45 -2.74 4.09 5.78
C VAL A 45 -3.76 2.96 5.89
N ILE A 46 -4.81 3.04 5.07
CA ILE A 46 -5.71 1.90 4.83
C ILE A 46 -5.28 1.24 3.53
N PRO A 47 -4.73 0.01 3.57
CA PRO A 47 -4.43 -0.72 2.36
C PRO A 47 -5.73 -1.19 1.72
N VAL A 48 -5.91 -0.79 0.47
CA VAL A 48 -7.02 -1.19 -0.40
C VAL A 48 -6.45 -1.95 -1.59
N HIS A 49 -7.31 -2.74 -2.26
CA HIS A 49 -6.93 -3.59 -3.40
C HIS A 49 -6.00 -4.77 -3.09
N CYS A 50 -5.74 -5.09 -1.81
CA CYS A 50 -4.96 -6.26 -1.39
C CYS A 50 -5.84 -7.41 -0.84
N ALA A 51 -7.17 -7.35 -1.01
CA ALA A 51 -8.12 -8.26 -0.36
C ALA A 51 -9.24 -8.77 -1.28
N SER A 52 -9.02 -8.82 -2.60
CA SER A 52 -10.02 -9.29 -3.58
C SER A 52 -9.54 -10.53 -4.34
N ARG A 53 -10.49 -11.39 -4.73
CA ARG A 53 -10.21 -12.72 -5.30
C ARG A 53 -9.47 -12.62 -6.65
N GLY A 54 -8.39 -13.40 -6.76
CA GLY A 54 -7.79 -13.92 -8.00
C GLY A 54 -6.91 -12.98 -8.84
N HIS A 55 -7.17 -11.67 -8.83
CA HIS A 55 -6.46 -10.73 -9.72
C HIS A 55 -5.21 -10.08 -9.11
N PHE A 56 -5.15 -10.01 -7.78
CA PHE A 56 -4.02 -9.45 -7.04
C PHE A 56 -3.01 -10.54 -6.74
N THR A 57 -1.73 -10.21 -6.86
CA THR A 57 -0.63 -11.14 -6.58
C THR A 57 -0.07 -10.98 -5.17
N GLU A 58 -0.50 -9.93 -4.47
CA GLU A 58 -0.18 -9.67 -3.06
C GLU A 58 -1.44 -9.43 -2.24
N GLY A 59 -1.40 -9.91 -1.00
CA GLY A 59 -2.46 -9.85 -0.01
C GLY A 59 -2.16 -8.88 1.15
N ARG A 60 -3.05 -8.87 2.15
CA ARG A 60 -2.88 -8.06 3.37
C ARG A 60 -1.61 -8.43 4.16
N ASP A 61 -1.20 -9.69 4.12
CA ASP A 61 0.00 -10.17 4.82
C ASP A 61 1.28 -9.62 4.17
N ASP A 62 1.32 -9.53 2.83
CA ASP A 62 2.44 -8.93 2.10
C ASP A 62 2.58 -7.43 2.41
N VAL A 63 1.44 -6.71 2.46
CA VAL A 63 1.43 -5.31 2.90
C VAL A 63 1.97 -5.17 4.32
N THR A 64 1.51 -6.04 5.23
CA THR A 64 1.95 -6.02 6.63
C THR A 64 3.45 -6.30 6.73
N ALA A 65 3.96 -7.27 5.97
CA ALA A 65 5.37 -7.59 5.93
C ALA A 65 6.22 -6.43 5.38
N ALA A 66 5.79 -5.79 4.29
CA ALA A 66 6.49 -4.66 3.68
C ALA A 66 6.56 -3.45 4.63
N PHE A 67 5.43 -3.07 5.24
CA PHE A 67 5.41 -1.96 6.20
C PHE A 67 6.21 -2.29 7.47
N THR A 68 6.22 -3.54 7.92
CA THR A 68 7.06 -3.98 9.05
C THR A 68 8.54 -3.87 8.70
N ALA A 69 8.95 -4.36 7.52
CA ALA A 69 10.33 -4.25 7.06
C ALA A 69 10.79 -2.79 6.93
N ALA A 70 9.88 -1.89 6.56
CA ALA A 70 10.15 -0.46 6.46
C ALA A 70 10.02 0.32 7.79
N GLY A 71 9.76 -0.37 8.91
CA GLY A 71 9.62 0.27 10.23
C GLY A 71 8.37 1.17 10.37
N MET A 72 7.33 0.88 9.59
CA MET A 72 6.09 1.67 9.48
C MET A 72 4.83 0.87 9.85
N ALA A 73 4.98 -0.28 10.51
CA ALA A 73 3.84 -1.13 10.91
C ALA A 73 2.77 -0.39 11.74
N ASP A 74 3.18 0.60 12.54
CA ASP A 74 2.31 1.45 13.35
C ASP A 74 1.40 2.39 12.53
N ARG A 75 1.64 2.49 11.22
CA ARG A 75 0.88 3.36 10.31
C ARG A 75 -0.23 2.63 9.58
N LEU A 76 -0.34 1.31 9.67
CA LEU A 76 -1.41 0.53 9.06
C LEU A 76 -2.68 0.52 9.92
N GLU A 77 -3.85 0.66 9.27
CA GLU A 77 -5.18 0.41 9.87
C GLU A 77 -5.88 -0.79 9.20
#